data_AF-A0AAV5BX62-F1
#
_entry.id   AF-A0AAV5BX62-F1
#
_cell.length_a   1.000
_cell.length_b   1.000
_cell.length_c   1.000
_cell.angle_alpha   90.00
_cell.angle_beta   90.00
_cell.angle_gamma   90.00
#
_symmetry.space_group_name_H-M   'P 1'
#
loop_
_entity.id
_entity.type
_entity.pdbx_description
1 polymer ?
#
loop_
_entity_poly.entity_id
_entity_poly.type
_entity_poly.pdbx_seq_one_letter_code
_entity_poly.pdbx_strand_id
1 'polypeptide(L)'
;MAVSNNITACITLLALICAVPVIASGIWFASAQGEECARLARWPVAILGGLLLLAALAGFVGAYWNRRRLLAFYLCAMAVLIVLLIVLLVWAFAVTRGSGGYAVVGRNYDDYRLDGFSMWLRGYVSDDPDRWEKIKACLAGSNTCKKLAQERAFTNADRFFQSHLSPLQSGCCKPPSVCGFGYVSPTVWTNPSHPAADPDCGLWSNDPARLCYECESCKAGLLEALRDQWHKVNIALIVATISLVFLYLVGCSAYKNAQAASLFRHYKW
;
A
#
# COMPACT_ATOMS: atom_id res chain seq x y z
N MET A 1 -5.27 40.69 -20.48
CA MET A 1 -4.37 40.26 -19.38
C MET A 1 -5.11 39.53 -18.25
N ALA A 2 -6.42 39.75 -18.05
CA ALA A 2 -7.22 39.05 -17.03
C ALA A 2 -7.40 37.53 -17.26
N VAL A 3 -7.48 37.09 -18.53
CA VAL A 3 -7.73 35.67 -18.86
C VAL A 3 -6.55 34.76 -18.48
N SER A 4 -5.29 35.23 -18.58
CA SER A 4 -4.15 34.38 -18.18
C SER A 4 -4.09 34.19 -16.68
N ASN A 5 -4.41 35.22 -15.88
CA ASN A 5 -4.38 35.15 -14.41
C ASN A 5 -5.44 34.18 -13.87
N ASN A 6 -6.63 34.15 -14.47
CA ASN A 6 -7.69 33.22 -14.09
C ASN A 6 -7.34 31.76 -14.45
N ILE A 7 -6.63 31.54 -15.56
CA ILE A 7 -6.17 30.20 -15.98
C ILE A 7 -5.08 29.69 -15.03
N THR A 8 -4.09 30.50 -14.67
CA THR A 8 -3.07 30.09 -13.68
C THR A 8 -3.70 29.85 -12.31
N ALA A 9 -4.65 30.69 -11.88
CA ALA A 9 -5.36 30.49 -10.62
C ALA A 9 -6.18 29.18 -10.62
N CYS A 10 -6.89 28.85 -11.70
CA CYS A 10 -7.61 27.58 -11.84
C CYS A 10 -6.68 26.36 -11.83
N ILE A 11 -5.54 26.42 -12.54
CA ILE A 11 -4.57 25.31 -12.58
C ILE A 11 -3.96 25.09 -11.19
N THR A 12 -3.64 26.17 -10.46
CA THR A 12 -3.08 26.09 -9.11
C THR A 12 -4.10 25.55 -8.10
N LEU A 13 -5.37 25.96 -8.23
CA LEU A 13 -6.47 25.47 -7.39
C LEU A 13 -6.77 23.99 -7.66
N LEU A 14 -6.76 23.56 -8.92
CA LEU A 14 -6.93 22.15 -9.31
C LEU A 14 -5.75 21.28 -8.85
N ALA A 15 -4.52 21.79 -8.92
CA ALA A 15 -3.35 21.11 -8.37
C ALA A 15 -3.45 20.96 -6.84
N LEU A 16 -3.98 21.98 -6.15
CA LEU A 16 -4.22 21.93 -4.70
C LEU A 16 -5.29 20.90 -4.34
N ILE A 17 -6.39 20.84 -5.12
CA ILE A 17 -7.45 19.83 -4.96
C ILE A 17 -6.90 18.42 -5.20
N CYS A 18 -5.99 18.23 -6.16
CA CYS A 18 -5.34 16.93 -6.38
C CYS A 18 -4.36 16.58 -5.26
N ALA A 19 -3.74 17.57 -4.61
CA ALA A 19 -2.83 17.35 -3.49
C ALA A 19 -3.55 16.90 -2.20
N VAL A 20 -4.77 17.39 -1.94
CA VAL A 20 -5.54 17.06 -0.73
C VAL A 20 -5.78 15.56 -0.53
N PRO A 21 -6.29 14.77 -1.51
CA PRO A 21 -6.48 13.33 -1.33
C PRO A 21 -5.16 12.57 -1.18
N VAL A 22 -4.05 13.06 -1.76
CA VAL A 22 -2.75 12.41 -1.64
C VAL A 22 -2.11 12.71 -0.27
N ILE A 23 -2.28 13.93 0.26
CA ILE A 23 -1.87 14.29 1.63
C ILE A 23 -2.76 13.57 2.65
N ALA A 24 -4.08 13.52 2.43
CA ALA A 24 -5.02 12.82 3.30
C ALA A 24 -4.75 11.31 3.32
N SER A 25 -4.44 10.69 2.18
CA SER A 25 -4.04 9.29 2.14
C SER A 25 -2.65 9.05 2.76
N GLY A 26 -1.69 9.97 2.60
CA GLY A 26 -0.39 9.89 3.28
C GLY A 26 -0.49 10.02 4.80
N ILE A 27 -1.31 10.95 5.30
CA ILE A 27 -1.59 11.13 6.72
C ILE A 27 -2.40 9.97 7.26
N TRP A 28 -3.42 9.50 6.54
CA TRP A 28 -4.18 8.30 6.90
C TRP A 28 -3.27 7.07 6.93
N PHE A 29 -2.32 6.93 6.02
CA PHE A 29 -1.37 5.82 6.07
C PHE A 29 -0.41 5.96 7.26
N ALA A 30 0.03 7.17 7.58
CA ALA A 30 0.85 7.42 8.76
C ALA A 30 0.08 7.24 10.09
N SER A 31 -1.24 7.47 10.11
CA SER A 31 -2.08 7.35 11.31
C SER A 31 -2.79 6.00 11.45
N ALA A 32 -3.14 5.34 10.34
CA ALA A 32 -3.64 3.98 10.28
C ALA A 32 -2.53 2.95 10.54
N GLN A 33 -1.26 3.38 10.64
CA GLN A 33 -0.17 2.66 11.32
C GLN A 33 -0.41 2.58 12.85
N GLY A 34 -1.67 2.49 13.29
CA GLY A 34 -2.07 1.96 14.59
C GLY A 34 -1.80 0.45 14.74
N GLU A 35 -1.07 -0.16 13.79
CA GLU A 35 -0.38 -1.44 13.95
C GLU A 35 1.14 -1.19 13.83
N GLU A 36 1.76 -0.89 14.96
CA GLU A 36 3.08 -0.27 15.17
C GLU A 36 4.32 -1.05 14.63
N CYS A 37 4.14 -2.14 13.88
CA CYS A 37 5.23 -3.10 13.59
C CYS A 37 5.88 -2.98 12.23
N ALA A 38 5.19 -2.42 11.26
CA ALA A 38 5.64 -2.43 9.88
C ALA A 38 6.47 -1.17 9.57
N ARG A 39 7.72 -1.14 10.05
CA ARG A 39 8.76 -0.20 9.57
C ARG A 39 8.89 -0.18 8.03
N LEU A 40 8.42 -1.24 7.37
CA LEU A 40 8.37 -1.42 5.91
C LEU A 40 7.44 -0.44 5.19
N ALA A 41 6.35 0.01 5.81
CA ALA A 41 5.43 0.98 5.23
C ALA A 41 6.05 2.38 5.09
N ARG A 42 7.15 2.68 5.79
CA ARG A 42 7.76 4.01 5.81
C ARG A 42 8.42 4.37 4.48
N TRP A 43 8.97 3.40 3.75
CA TRP A 43 9.64 3.61 2.46
C TRP A 43 8.70 3.95 1.29
N PRO A 44 7.62 3.20 1.01
CA PRO A 44 6.65 3.58 -0.02
C PRO A 44 5.96 4.91 0.32
N VAL A 45 5.70 5.21 1.60
CA VAL A 45 5.16 6.50 2.04
C VAL A 45 6.18 7.64 1.91
N ALA A 46 7.46 7.40 2.19
CA ALA A 46 8.52 8.39 1.97
C ALA A 46 8.70 8.69 0.48
N ILE A 47 8.60 7.66 -0.38
CA ILE A 47 8.60 7.82 -1.83
C ILE A 47 7.36 8.61 -2.29
N LEU A 48 6.16 8.28 -1.78
CA LEU A 48 4.93 9.05 -2.04
C LEU A 48 5.03 10.51 -1.56
N GLY A 49 5.57 10.73 -0.37
CA GLY A 49 5.79 12.04 0.24
C GLY A 49 6.82 12.87 -0.52
N GLY A 50 7.88 12.24 -1.04
CA GLY A 50 8.87 12.87 -1.92
C GLY A 50 8.26 13.32 -3.25
N LEU A 51 7.44 12.48 -3.87
CA LEU A 51 6.73 12.84 -5.11
C LEU A 51 5.72 13.96 -4.89
N LEU A 52 5.02 13.95 -3.75
CA LEU A 52 4.13 15.01 -3.33
C LEU A 52 4.83 16.35 -3.12
N LEU A 53 6.00 16.32 -2.47
CA LEU A 53 6.86 17.49 -2.31
C LEU A 53 7.30 18.05 -3.66
N LEU A 54 7.69 17.19 -4.60
CA LEU A 54 8.04 17.58 -5.96
C LEU A 54 6.84 18.18 -6.71
N ALA A 55 5.64 17.61 -6.55
CA ALA A 55 4.42 18.16 -7.12
C ALA A 55 4.08 19.55 -6.55
N ALA A 56 4.20 19.74 -5.23
CA ALA A 56 3.97 21.02 -4.56
C ALA A 56 4.99 22.10 -4.97
N LEU A 57 6.28 21.73 -5.05
CA LEU A 57 7.34 22.63 -5.51
C LEU A 57 7.14 23.05 -6.97
N ALA A 58 6.73 22.12 -7.84
CA ALA A 58 6.43 22.42 -9.23
C ALA A 58 5.24 23.41 -9.35
N GLY A 59 4.19 23.22 -8.56
CA GLY A 59 3.04 24.13 -8.51
C GLY A 59 3.39 25.54 -8.02
N PHE A 60 4.24 25.66 -7.00
CA PHE A 60 4.67 26.95 -6.46
C PHE A 60 5.54 27.75 -7.44
N VAL A 61 6.47 27.08 -8.13
CA VAL A 61 7.36 27.71 -9.12
C VAL A 61 6.58 28.20 -10.35
N GLY A 62 5.52 27.49 -10.76
CA GLY A 62 4.67 27.89 -11.88
C GLY A 62 3.83 29.15 -11.64
N ALA A 63 3.41 29.39 -10.39
CA ALA A 63 2.57 30.54 -10.03
C ALA A 63 3.37 31.85 -9.88
N TYR A 64 4.67 31.78 -9.56
CA TYR A 64 5.44 32.96 -9.15
C TYR A 64 6.07 33.76 -10.30
N TRP A 65 6.25 33.19 -11.50
CA TRP A 65 6.92 33.91 -12.59
C TRP A 65 6.20 33.85 -13.95
N ASN A 66 5.59 34.98 -14.31
CA ASN A 66 4.92 35.26 -15.59
C ASN A 66 5.90 35.43 -16.76
N ARG A 67 6.66 34.38 -17.10
CA ARG A 67 7.61 34.36 -18.23
C ARG A 67 7.36 33.13 -19.09
N ARG A 68 7.18 33.32 -20.40
CA ARG A 68 6.93 32.24 -21.40
C ARG A 68 7.94 31.08 -21.34
N ARG A 69 9.22 31.33 -21.02
CA ARG A 69 10.24 30.28 -20.86
C ARG A 69 10.03 29.42 -19.61
N LEU A 70 9.50 30.02 -18.54
CA LEU A 70 9.23 29.33 -17.27
C LEU A 70 8.04 28.38 -17.39
N LEU A 71 7.04 28.74 -18.19
CA LEU A 71 5.90 27.88 -18.51
C LEU A 71 6.32 26.63 -19.30
N ALA A 72 7.27 26.76 -20.23
CA ALA A 72 7.84 25.61 -20.95
C ALA A 72 8.65 24.69 -20.03
N PHE A 73 9.48 25.26 -19.14
CA PHE A 73 10.19 24.48 -18.12
C PHE A 73 9.22 23.76 -17.17
N TYR A 74 8.13 24.41 -16.77
CA TYR A 74 7.06 23.82 -15.96
C TYR A 74 6.39 22.62 -16.65
N LEU A 75 6.02 22.75 -17.93
CA LEU A 75 5.48 21.62 -18.70
C LEU A 75 6.48 20.45 -18.78
N CYS A 76 7.77 20.73 -18.95
CA CYS A 76 8.81 19.70 -18.94
C CYS A 76 8.91 18.99 -17.58
N ALA A 77 8.95 19.77 -16.48
CA ALA A 77 8.98 19.23 -15.11
C ALA A 77 7.75 18.37 -14.79
N MET A 78 6.56 18.81 -15.21
CA MET A 78 5.31 18.04 -15.06
C MET A 78 5.34 16.73 -15.85
N ALA A 79 5.89 16.73 -17.06
CA ALA A 79 6.06 15.50 -17.84
C ALA A 79 7.01 14.51 -17.15
N VAL A 80 8.14 14.98 -16.62
CA VAL A 80 9.07 14.15 -15.85
C VAL A 80 8.40 13.56 -14.61
N LEU A 81 7.62 14.36 -13.87
CA LEU A 81 6.88 13.88 -12.70
C LEU A 81 5.87 12.78 -13.07
N ILE A 82 5.11 12.96 -14.15
CA ILE A 82 4.17 11.95 -14.64
C ILE A 82 4.90 10.64 -14.99
N VAL A 83 6.04 10.72 -15.69
CA VAL A 83 6.84 9.54 -16.02
C VAL A 83 7.32 8.83 -14.75
N LEU A 84 7.83 9.56 -13.76
CA LEU A 84 8.25 8.99 -12.47
C LEU A 84 7.09 8.30 -11.74
N LEU A 85 5.90 8.92 -11.71
CA LEU A 85 4.71 8.32 -11.11
C LEU A 85 4.30 7.01 -11.82
N ILE A 86 4.34 6.99 -13.16
CA ILE A 86 4.04 5.78 -13.93
C ILE A 86 5.06 4.67 -13.65
N VAL A 87 6.36 4.99 -13.60
CA VAL A 87 7.41 4.01 -13.27
C VAL A 87 7.18 3.41 -11.89
N LEU A 88 6.85 4.24 -10.91
CA LEU A 88 6.56 3.77 -9.55
C LEU A 88 5.30 2.93 -9.47
N LEU A 89 4.25 3.27 -10.21
CA LEU A 89 3.04 2.45 -10.31
C LEU A 89 3.34 1.07 -10.90
N VAL A 90 4.14 1.02 -11.97
CA VAL A 90 4.55 -0.25 -12.59
C VAL A 90 5.37 -1.10 -11.62
N TRP A 91 6.33 -0.48 -10.92
CA TRP A 91 7.12 -1.17 -9.90
C TRP A 91 6.25 -1.68 -8.74
N ALA A 92 5.36 -0.83 -8.22
CA ALA A 92 4.44 -1.20 -7.14
C ALA A 92 3.56 -2.38 -7.55
N PHE A 93 3.00 -2.36 -8.77
CA PHE A 93 2.21 -3.47 -9.29
C PHE A 93 3.04 -4.75 -9.48
N ALA A 94 4.29 -4.64 -9.95
CA ALA A 94 5.18 -5.78 -10.08
C ALA A 94 5.47 -6.45 -8.74
N VAL A 95 5.69 -5.65 -7.69
CA VAL A 95 5.92 -6.14 -6.32
C VAL A 95 4.64 -6.76 -5.74
N THR A 96 3.48 -6.13 -5.92
CA THR A 96 2.19 -6.57 -5.35
C THR A 96 1.39 -7.53 -6.22
N ARG A 97 1.98 -8.09 -7.29
CA ARG A 97 1.27 -9.00 -8.21
C ARG A 97 0.97 -10.36 -7.59
N GLY A 98 1.94 -10.97 -6.91
CA GLY A 98 1.82 -12.32 -6.32
C GLY A 98 1.10 -12.32 -4.97
N SER A 99 0.08 -13.17 -4.80
CA SER A 99 -0.64 -13.37 -3.53
C SER A 99 -0.33 -14.77 -3.02
N GLY A 100 -0.09 -14.88 -1.72
CA GLY A 100 0.15 -16.14 -1.04
C GLY A 100 -1.11 -16.83 -0.51
N GLY A 101 -2.28 -16.21 -0.69
CA GLY A 101 -3.55 -16.72 -0.17
C GLY A 101 -4.02 -17.94 -0.94
N TYR A 102 -4.45 -18.98 -0.21
CA TYR A 102 -5.15 -20.13 -0.75
C TYR A 102 -6.38 -20.47 0.09
N ALA A 103 -7.48 -20.76 -0.60
CA ALA A 103 -8.74 -21.10 0.04
C ALA A 103 -8.68 -22.52 0.61
N VAL A 104 -9.19 -22.67 1.84
CA VAL A 104 -9.34 -23.96 2.51
C VAL A 104 -10.80 -24.38 2.44
N VAL A 105 -11.06 -25.62 2.03
CA VAL A 105 -12.42 -26.16 1.90
C VAL A 105 -13.16 -26.08 3.24
N GLY A 106 -14.39 -25.54 3.21
CA GLY A 106 -15.24 -25.41 4.39
C GLY A 106 -14.91 -24.21 5.28
N ARG A 107 -14.07 -23.28 4.83
CA ARG A 107 -13.69 -22.07 5.58
C ARG A 107 -13.90 -20.81 4.74
N ASN A 108 -14.28 -19.71 5.40
CA ASN A 108 -14.52 -18.40 4.78
C ASN A 108 -13.34 -17.43 4.95
N TYR A 109 -12.16 -18.00 5.18
CA TYR A 109 -10.89 -17.29 5.28
C TYR A 109 -9.82 -18.09 4.55
N ASP A 110 -8.78 -17.38 4.11
CA ASP A 110 -7.64 -17.96 3.42
C ASP A 110 -6.48 -18.24 4.38
N ASP A 111 -5.73 -19.29 4.07
CA ASP A 111 -4.41 -19.55 4.62
C ASP A 111 -3.36 -18.94 3.70
N TYR A 112 -2.19 -18.60 4.24
CA TYR A 112 -1.16 -17.87 3.51
C TYR A 112 0.14 -18.66 3.43
N ARG A 113 0.72 -18.73 2.24
CA ARG A 113 2.05 -19.29 1.98
C ARG A 113 2.97 -18.26 1.35
N LEU A 114 4.23 -18.27 1.77
CA LEU A 114 5.24 -17.37 1.20
C LEU A 114 5.46 -17.62 -0.29
N ASP A 115 5.24 -18.85 -0.76
CA ASP A 115 5.45 -19.27 -2.14
C ASP A 115 4.56 -18.61 -3.21
N GLY A 116 3.55 -17.84 -2.81
CA GLY A 116 2.74 -17.07 -3.76
C GLY A 116 3.22 -15.62 -3.97
N PHE A 117 4.14 -15.11 -3.13
CA PHE A 117 4.58 -13.70 -3.20
C PHE A 117 5.72 -13.49 -4.19
N SER A 118 5.97 -12.24 -4.60
CA SER A 118 7.11 -11.90 -5.46
C SER A 118 8.45 -12.14 -4.74
N MET A 119 9.51 -12.41 -5.50
CA MET A 119 10.85 -12.68 -4.95
C MET A 119 11.34 -11.54 -4.05
N TRP A 120 11.01 -10.30 -4.38
CA TRP A 120 11.35 -9.12 -3.59
C TRP A 120 10.63 -9.11 -2.22
N LEU A 121 9.33 -9.43 -2.17
CA LEU A 121 8.57 -9.49 -0.92
C LEU A 121 9.06 -10.63 -0.02
N ARG A 122 9.37 -11.80 -0.60
CA ARG A 122 9.93 -12.93 0.16
C ARG A 122 11.30 -12.58 0.73
N GLY A 123 12.20 -12.05 -0.10
CA GLY A 123 13.54 -11.62 0.35
C GLY A 123 13.48 -10.61 1.48
N TYR A 124 12.52 -9.68 1.46
CA TYR A 124 12.36 -8.71 2.55
C TYR A 124 12.22 -9.35 3.95
N VAL A 125 11.54 -10.51 4.05
CA VAL A 125 11.27 -11.20 5.31
C VAL A 125 12.27 -12.33 5.58
N SER A 126 12.80 -12.96 4.52
CA SER A 126 13.71 -14.10 4.64
C SER A 126 15.20 -13.72 4.66
N ASP A 127 15.60 -12.57 4.09
CA ASP A 127 17.03 -12.23 3.91
C ASP A 127 17.69 -11.74 5.21
N ASP A 128 16.97 -11.04 6.08
CA ASP A 128 17.52 -10.42 7.30
C ASP A 128 16.82 -10.93 8.58
N PRO A 129 17.43 -11.85 9.36
CA PRO A 129 16.81 -12.39 10.57
C PRO A 129 16.62 -11.32 11.66
N ASP A 130 17.58 -10.40 11.84
CA ASP A 130 17.47 -9.29 12.81
C ASP A 130 16.30 -8.34 12.51
N ARG A 131 15.92 -8.24 11.24
CA ARG A 131 14.77 -7.44 10.81
C ARG A 131 13.48 -8.15 11.20
N TRP A 132 13.40 -9.45 10.96
CA TRP A 132 12.25 -10.25 11.36
C TRP A 132 12.04 -10.24 12.87
N GLU A 133 13.10 -10.38 13.67
CA GLU A 133 12.99 -10.33 15.14
C GLU A 133 12.35 -9.04 15.65
N LYS A 134 12.65 -7.88 15.04
CA LYS A 134 12.01 -6.60 15.39
C LYS A 134 10.52 -6.58 15.02
N ILE A 135 10.17 -7.13 13.86
CA ILE A 135 8.78 -7.21 13.38
C ILE A 135 7.98 -8.16 14.28
N LYS A 136 8.54 -9.33 14.56
CA LYS A 136 8.00 -10.36 15.46
C LYS A 136 7.75 -9.82 16.86
N ALA A 137 8.75 -9.15 17.47
CA ALA A 137 8.61 -8.56 18.80
C ALA A 137 7.42 -7.58 18.86
N CYS A 138 7.25 -6.80 17.79
CA CYS A 138 6.10 -5.92 17.70
C CYS A 138 4.78 -6.69 17.46
N LEU A 139 4.75 -7.70 16.60
CA LEU A 139 3.55 -8.52 16.34
C LEU A 139 3.07 -9.21 17.62
N ALA A 140 3.98 -9.69 18.46
CA ALA A 140 3.69 -10.24 19.78
C ALA A 140 3.19 -9.18 20.77
N GLY A 141 3.66 -7.93 20.64
CA GLY A 141 3.14 -6.78 21.38
C GLY A 141 1.75 -6.34 20.93
N SER A 142 1.40 -6.58 19.67
CA SER A 142 0.11 -6.16 19.09
C SER A 142 -1.08 -6.83 19.79
N ASN A 143 -2.21 -6.12 19.84
CA ASN A 143 -3.45 -6.64 20.40
C ASN A 143 -4.26 -7.48 19.39
N THR A 144 -3.75 -7.75 18.19
CA THR A 144 -4.52 -8.39 17.12
C THR A 144 -4.92 -9.82 17.47
N CYS A 145 -3.96 -10.64 17.92
CA CYS A 145 -4.26 -12.00 18.40
C CYS A 145 -4.99 -12.01 19.76
N LYS A 146 -4.70 -11.04 20.63
CA LYS A 146 -5.38 -10.90 21.93
C LYS A 146 -6.87 -10.58 21.76
N LYS A 147 -7.21 -9.68 20.84
CA LYS A 147 -8.61 -9.36 20.48
C LYS A 147 -9.32 -10.59 19.93
N LEU A 148 -8.68 -11.35 19.04
CA LEU A 148 -9.24 -12.58 18.49
C LEU A 148 -9.50 -13.63 19.60
N ALA A 149 -8.57 -13.80 20.53
CA ALA A 149 -8.70 -14.73 21.65
C ALA A 149 -9.85 -14.36 22.62
N GLN A 150 -10.10 -13.05 22.78
CA GLN A 150 -11.14 -12.54 23.69
C GLN A 150 -12.53 -12.47 23.05
N GLU A 151 -12.63 -12.73 21.75
CA GLU A 151 -13.87 -12.58 21.00
C GLU A 151 -14.81 -13.75 21.24
N ARG A 152 -15.83 -13.52 22.09
CA ARG A 152 -16.80 -14.54 22.54
C ARG A 152 -17.59 -15.19 21.40
N ALA A 153 -17.68 -14.56 20.24
CA ALA A 153 -18.38 -15.10 19.07
C ALA A 153 -17.67 -16.34 18.49
N PHE A 154 -16.38 -16.50 18.77
CA PHE A 154 -15.55 -17.57 18.22
C PHE A 154 -15.39 -18.77 19.15
N THR A 155 -16.13 -18.86 20.26
CA THR A 155 -16.11 -20.08 21.09
C THR A 155 -16.61 -21.31 20.32
N ASN A 156 -17.46 -21.12 19.31
CA ASN A 156 -17.95 -22.19 18.44
C ASN A 156 -17.08 -22.33 17.18
N ALA A 157 -16.61 -23.56 16.92
CA ALA A 157 -15.77 -23.88 15.76
C ALA A 157 -16.41 -23.48 14.42
N ASP A 158 -17.70 -23.80 14.23
CA ASP A 158 -18.42 -23.48 12.98
C ASP A 158 -18.48 -21.97 12.71
N ARG A 159 -18.69 -21.17 13.76
CA ARG A 159 -18.70 -19.70 13.66
C ARG A 159 -17.32 -19.15 13.35
N PHE A 160 -16.27 -19.74 13.91
CA PHE A 160 -14.89 -19.38 13.61
C PHE A 160 -14.51 -19.74 12.17
N PHE A 161 -14.93 -20.89 11.65
CA PHE A 161 -14.64 -21.28 10.27
C PHE A 161 -15.41 -20.46 9.23
N GLN A 162 -16.58 -19.92 9.58
CA GLN A 162 -17.38 -19.08 8.69
C GLN A 162 -17.08 -17.58 8.81
N SER A 163 -16.24 -17.17 9.77
CA SER A 163 -15.89 -15.76 9.93
C SER A 163 -14.80 -15.32 8.95
N HIS A 164 -14.80 -14.03 8.61
CA HIS A 164 -13.73 -13.41 7.83
C HIS A 164 -12.61 -12.97 8.78
N LEU A 165 -11.53 -13.75 8.82
CA LEU A 165 -10.31 -13.37 9.56
C LEU A 165 -9.44 -12.47 8.69
N SER A 166 -8.78 -11.50 9.33
CA SER A 166 -7.75 -10.71 8.65
C SER A 166 -6.52 -11.58 8.33
N PRO A 167 -5.68 -11.21 7.34
CA PRO A 167 -4.52 -12.00 6.98
C PRO A 167 -3.53 -12.25 8.13
N LEU A 168 -3.38 -11.27 9.02
CA LEU A 168 -2.58 -11.40 10.24
C LEU A 168 -3.22 -12.36 11.25
N GLN A 169 -4.54 -12.30 11.41
CA GLN A 169 -5.24 -13.20 12.32
C GLN A 169 -5.15 -14.66 11.85
N SER A 170 -5.36 -14.91 10.56
CA SER A 170 -5.35 -16.27 10.03
C SER A 170 -3.93 -16.84 9.84
N GLY A 171 -2.91 -15.99 9.66
CA GLY A 171 -1.52 -16.40 9.48
C GLY A 171 -0.69 -16.50 10.77
N CYS A 172 -0.94 -15.65 11.77
CA CYS A 172 -0.13 -15.59 13.00
C CYS A 172 -0.83 -16.12 14.25
N CYS A 173 -2.17 -15.98 14.34
CA CYS A 173 -2.92 -16.27 15.55
C CYS A 173 -3.55 -17.68 15.57
N LYS A 174 -3.43 -18.44 14.48
CA LYS A 174 -3.89 -19.83 14.39
C LYS A 174 -2.85 -20.70 13.67
N PRO A 175 -2.85 -22.04 13.87
CA PRO A 175 -1.98 -22.94 13.14
C PRO A 175 -2.45 -23.13 11.68
N PRO A 176 -1.54 -23.56 10.78
CA PRO A 176 -1.89 -23.90 9.41
C PRO A 176 -2.91 -25.04 9.34
N SER A 177 -3.90 -24.92 8.45
CA SER A 177 -5.00 -25.90 8.35
C SER A 177 -4.52 -27.27 7.90
N VAL A 178 -3.46 -27.31 7.09
CA VAL A 178 -2.83 -28.54 6.55
C VAL A 178 -2.29 -29.47 7.65
N CYS A 179 -1.96 -28.91 8.81
CA CYS A 179 -1.45 -29.68 9.95
C CYS A 179 -2.55 -30.50 10.66
N GLY A 180 -3.84 -30.14 10.47
CA GLY A 180 -4.96 -30.86 11.06
C GLY A 180 -5.02 -30.78 12.60
N PHE A 181 -4.74 -29.61 13.16
CA PHE A 181 -4.95 -29.33 14.59
C PHE A 181 -6.46 -29.33 14.93
N GLY A 182 -6.83 -29.86 16.09
CA GLY A 182 -8.22 -29.81 16.58
C GLY A 182 -8.55 -28.47 17.24
N TYR A 183 -9.74 -27.93 16.98
CA TYR A 183 -10.18 -26.65 17.50
C TYR A 183 -10.59 -26.76 18.98
N VAL A 184 -10.05 -25.89 19.84
CA VAL A 184 -10.52 -25.70 21.23
C VAL A 184 -11.01 -24.28 21.44
N SER A 185 -10.19 -23.31 21.05
CA SER A 185 -10.50 -21.89 21.06
C SER A 185 -9.74 -21.17 19.94
N PRO A 186 -9.98 -19.88 19.69
CA PRO A 186 -9.41 -19.17 18.53
C PRO A 186 -7.88 -19.26 18.44
N THR A 187 -7.20 -19.27 19.60
CA THR A 187 -5.75 -19.32 19.71
C THR A 187 -5.23 -20.58 20.43
N VAL A 188 -6.10 -21.52 20.79
CA VAL A 188 -5.71 -22.76 21.48
C VAL A 188 -6.21 -23.95 20.70
N TRP A 189 -5.29 -24.85 20.37
CA TRP A 189 -5.53 -25.98 19.50
C TRP A 189 -4.92 -27.26 20.08
N THR A 190 -5.52 -28.42 19.78
CA THR A 190 -5.02 -29.75 20.18
C THR A 190 -3.98 -30.28 19.19
N ASN A 191 -3.34 -31.40 19.50
CA ASN A 191 -2.26 -31.98 18.68
C ASN A 191 -2.61 -32.11 17.18
N PRO A 192 -1.63 -31.88 16.29
CA PRO A 192 -1.82 -32.01 14.85
C PRO A 192 -2.04 -33.47 14.45
N SER A 193 -2.97 -33.69 13.53
CA SER A 193 -3.17 -34.99 12.88
C SER A 193 -2.10 -35.29 11.82
N HIS A 194 -1.52 -34.25 11.22
CA HIS A 194 -0.50 -34.34 10.17
C HIS A 194 0.70 -33.43 10.48
N PRO A 195 1.54 -33.76 11.48
CA PRO A 195 2.67 -32.93 11.91
C PRO A 195 3.76 -32.75 10.84
N ALA A 196 3.84 -33.65 9.86
CA ALA A 196 4.83 -33.60 8.79
C ALA A 196 4.33 -32.92 7.49
N ALA A 197 3.11 -32.39 7.48
CA ALA A 197 2.52 -31.78 6.28
C ALA A 197 3.16 -30.43 5.93
N ASP A 198 3.67 -29.70 6.92
CA ASP A 198 4.25 -28.38 6.77
C ASP A 198 5.29 -28.15 7.89
N PRO A 199 6.45 -27.54 7.63
CA PRO A 199 7.42 -27.21 8.69
C PRO A 199 6.81 -26.32 9.80
N ASP A 200 5.81 -25.49 9.46
CA ASP A 200 5.13 -24.64 10.43
C ASP A 200 4.35 -25.42 11.49
N CYS A 201 3.97 -26.68 11.21
CA CYS A 201 3.23 -27.52 12.16
C CYS A 201 4.00 -27.77 13.45
N GLY A 202 5.34 -27.81 13.37
CA GLY A 202 6.22 -28.01 14.54
C GLY A 202 6.56 -26.70 15.28
N LEU A 203 6.31 -25.55 14.65
CA LEU A 203 6.63 -24.22 15.21
C LEU A 203 5.46 -23.60 15.97
N TRP A 204 4.24 -24.09 15.77
CA TRP A 204 3.06 -23.60 16.47
C TRP A 204 3.14 -23.81 17.99
N SER A 205 2.80 -22.78 18.77
CA SER A 205 2.59 -22.85 20.22
C SER A 205 1.26 -22.25 20.65
N ASN A 206 0.63 -22.81 21.68
CA ASN A 206 -0.55 -22.24 22.33
C ASN A 206 -0.20 -21.08 23.30
N ASP A 207 1.08 -20.79 23.51
CA ASP A 207 1.51 -19.66 24.35
C ASP A 207 1.19 -18.33 23.64
N PRO A 208 0.44 -17.41 24.28
CA PRO A 208 0.04 -16.14 23.65
C PRO A 208 1.20 -15.22 23.30
N ALA A 209 2.39 -15.46 23.87
CA ALA A 209 3.61 -14.72 23.57
C ALA A 209 4.42 -15.29 22.38
N ARG A 210 4.16 -16.54 21.97
CA ARG A 210 4.92 -17.23 20.92
C ARG A 210 4.07 -17.53 19.68
N LEU A 211 2.85 -18.03 19.86
CA LEU A 211 1.88 -18.37 18.79
C LEU A 211 2.58 -18.94 17.54
N CYS A 212 2.19 -18.51 16.33
CA CYS A 212 2.90 -18.83 15.09
C CYS A 212 3.82 -17.68 14.63
N TYR A 213 4.34 -16.84 15.54
CA TYR A 213 5.12 -15.66 15.14
C TYR A 213 6.47 -16.01 14.46
N GLU A 214 6.95 -17.24 14.58
CA GLU A 214 8.14 -17.74 13.88
C GLU A 214 7.81 -18.47 12.57
N CYS A 215 6.53 -18.75 12.31
CA CYS A 215 6.07 -19.51 11.16
C CYS A 215 6.19 -18.73 9.85
N GLU A 216 6.42 -19.45 8.76
CA GLU A 216 6.38 -18.92 7.39
C GLU A 216 4.96 -18.45 7.02
N SER A 217 3.93 -19.08 7.58
CA SER A 217 2.52 -18.67 7.46
C SER A 217 2.24 -17.28 8.05
N CYS A 218 2.91 -16.92 9.16
CA CYS A 218 2.75 -15.59 9.77
C CYS A 218 3.45 -14.51 8.95
N LYS A 219 4.65 -14.81 8.44
CA LYS A 219 5.36 -13.98 7.47
C LYS A 219 4.50 -13.73 6.23
N ALA A 220 3.88 -14.77 5.68
CA ALA A 220 2.97 -14.70 4.55
C ALA A 220 1.73 -13.84 4.86
N GLY A 221 1.10 -14.03 6.02
CA GLY A 221 -0.06 -13.24 6.46
C GLY A 221 0.27 -11.75 6.63
N LEU A 222 1.46 -11.43 7.13
CA LEU A 222 1.96 -10.05 7.19
C LEU A 222 2.10 -9.45 5.78
N LEU A 223 2.72 -10.19 4.84
CA LEU A 223 2.90 -9.73 3.47
C LEU A 223 1.57 -9.50 2.75
N GLU A 224 0.55 -10.34 2.97
CA GLU A 224 -0.78 -10.09 2.40
C GLU A 224 -1.44 -8.85 3.03
N ALA A 225 -1.35 -8.68 4.35
CA ALA A 225 -1.88 -7.49 5.01
C ALA A 225 -1.24 -6.20 4.47
N LEU A 226 0.08 -6.21 4.26
CA LEU A 226 0.82 -5.13 3.61
C LEU A 226 0.37 -4.91 2.17
N ARG A 227 0.22 -5.98 1.40
CA ARG A 227 -0.23 -5.93 0.01
C ARG A 227 -1.62 -5.29 -0.11
N ASP A 228 -2.56 -5.65 0.76
CA ASP A 228 -3.91 -5.05 0.77
C ASP A 228 -3.86 -3.54 1.07
N GLN A 229 -3.04 -3.13 2.04
CA GLN A 229 -2.80 -1.72 2.32
C GLN A 229 -2.16 -0.98 1.13
N TRP A 230 -1.19 -1.60 0.46
CA TRP A 230 -0.55 -1.04 -0.73
C TRP A 230 -1.52 -0.91 -1.90
N HIS A 231 -2.43 -1.86 -2.11
CA HIS A 231 -3.46 -1.76 -3.15
C HIS A 231 -4.35 -0.54 -2.95
N LYS A 232 -4.79 -0.27 -1.71
CA LYS A 232 -5.59 0.92 -1.38
C LYS A 232 -4.85 2.23 -1.72
N VAL A 233 -3.56 2.32 -1.40
CA VAL A 233 -2.72 3.48 -1.75
C VAL A 233 -2.48 3.58 -3.25
N ASN A 234 -2.19 2.46 -3.91
CA ASN A 234 -1.97 2.41 -5.35
C ASN A 234 -3.20 2.88 -6.12
N ILE A 235 -4.41 2.53 -5.68
CA ILE A 235 -5.66 3.04 -6.28
C ILE A 235 -5.70 4.57 -6.20
N ALA A 236 -5.42 5.15 -5.03
CA ALA A 236 -5.37 6.61 -4.88
C ALA A 236 -4.29 7.24 -5.78
N LEU A 237 -3.11 6.62 -5.88
CA LEU A 237 -2.01 7.08 -6.72
C LEU A 237 -2.35 7.01 -8.22
N ILE A 238 -3.07 5.99 -8.67
CA ILE A 238 -3.57 5.87 -10.06
C ILE A 238 -4.51 7.03 -10.37
N VAL A 239 -5.49 7.30 -9.49
CA VAL A 239 -6.46 8.40 -9.67
C VAL A 239 -5.73 9.75 -9.75
N ALA A 240 -4.76 9.98 -8.86
CA ALA A 240 -3.95 11.19 -8.88
C ALA A 240 -3.13 11.32 -10.18
N THR A 241 -2.52 10.23 -10.65
CA THR A 241 -1.73 10.22 -11.89
C THR A 241 -2.59 10.51 -13.11
N ILE A 242 -3.78 9.91 -13.22
CA ILE A 242 -4.74 10.19 -14.31
C ILE A 242 -5.14 11.67 -14.30
N SER A 243 -5.41 12.21 -13.12
CA SER A 243 -5.79 13.62 -12.95
C SER A 243 -4.66 14.56 -13.39
N LEU A 244 -3.41 14.25 -13.02
CA LEU A 244 -2.22 15.00 -13.45
C LEU A 244 -2.00 14.92 -14.97
N VAL A 245 -2.20 13.75 -15.59
CA VAL A 245 -2.13 13.59 -17.05
C VAL A 245 -3.18 14.46 -17.74
N PHE A 246 -4.42 14.47 -17.24
CA PHE A 246 -5.47 15.33 -17.79
C PHE A 246 -5.12 16.82 -17.70
N LEU A 247 -4.66 17.28 -16.52
CA LEU A 247 -4.21 18.66 -16.33
C LEU A 247 -3.03 19.03 -17.23
N TYR A 248 -2.09 18.10 -17.44
CA TYR A 248 -0.98 18.28 -18.35
C TYR A 248 -1.44 18.45 -19.81
N LEU A 249 -2.41 17.65 -20.27
CA LEU A 249 -2.97 17.79 -21.62
C LEU A 249 -3.67 19.14 -21.82
N VAL A 250 -4.44 19.60 -20.82
CA VAL A 250 -5.09 20.92 -20.85
C VAL A 250 -4.05 22.06 -20.81
N GLY A 251 -3.00 21.92 -19.99
CA GLY A 251 -1.89 22.87 -19.95
C GLY A 251 -1.15 22.98 -21.29
N CYS A 252 -0.90 21.84 -21.94
CA CYS A 252 -0.30 21.77 -23.27
C CYS A 252 -1.20 22.39 -24.35
N SER A 253 -2.51 22.14 -24.32
CA SER A 253 -3.44 22.73 -25.30
C SER A 253 -3.57 24.24 -25.13
N ALA A 254 -3.64 24.73 -23.89
CA ALA A 254 -3.62 26.16 -23.57
C ALA A 254 -2.32 26.83 -24.04
N TYR A 255 -1.17 26.17 -23.83
CA TYR A 255 0.13 26.67 -24.30
C TYR A 255 0.18 26.77 -25.84
N LYS A 256 -0.22 25.70 -26.54
CA LYS A 256 -0.28 25.69 -28.02
C LYS A 256 -1.20 26.79 -28.55
N ASN A 257 -2.37 26.97 -27.95
CA ASN A 257 -3.31 28.01 -28.36
C ASN A 257 -2.75 29.43 -28.13
N ALA A 258 -2.07 29.67 -27.01
CA ALA A 258 -1.41 30.95 -26.74
C ALA A 258 -0.25 31.23 -27.72
N GLN A 259 0.49 30.21 -28.12
CA GLN A 259 1.56 30.32 -29.12
C GLN A 259 0.99 30.63 -30.51
N ALA A 260 -0.04 29.91 -30.95
CA ALA A 260 -0.74 30.15 -32.21
C ALA A 260 -1.28 31.59 -32.28
N ALA A 261 -1.97 32.04 -31.23
CA ALA A 261 -2.48 33.41 -31.14
C ALA A 261 -1.38 34.48 -31.20
N SER A 262 -0.16 34.17 -30.75
CA SER A 262 0.98 35.10 -30.85
C SER A 262 1.62 35.14 -32.23
N LEU A 263 1.67 34.01 -32.94
CA LEU A 263 2.15 33.93 -34.33
C LEU A 263 1.20 34.69 -35.28
N PHE A 264 -0.11 34.47 -35.15
CA PHE A 264 -1.10 35.19 -35.97
C PHE A 264 -1.06 36.71 -35.77
N ARG A 265 -0.73 37.18 -34.57
CA ARG A 265 -0.60 38.62 -34.29
C ARG A 265 0.65 39.22 -34.92
N HIS A 266 1.69 38.42 -35.11
CA HIS A 266 2.95 38.86 -35.72
C HIS A 266 2.86 38.91 -37.26
N TYR A 267 2.04 38.04 -37.87
CA TYR A 267 1.80 38.01 -39.32
C TYR A 267 0.73 39.02 -39.82
N LYS A 268 0.04 39.72 -38.90
CA LYS A 268 -1.03 40.67 -39.23
C LYS A 268 -0.54 42.12 -39.34
N TRP A 269 0.78 42.34 -39.34
CA TRP A 269 1.42 43.64 -39.55
C TRP A 269 2.37 43.53 -40.74
#